data_AF-A0A2K2TV38-F1
#
_entry.id   AF-A0A2K2TV38-F1
#
_cell.length_a   1.000
_cell.length_b   1.000
_cell.length_c   1.000
_cell.angle_alpha   90.00
_cell.angle_beta   90.00
_cell.angle_gamma   90.00
#
_symmetry.space_group_name_H-M   'P 1'
#
loop_
_entity.id
_entity.type
_entity.pdbx_description
1 polymer ?
#
loop_
_entity_poly.entity_id
_entity_poly.type
_entity_poly.pdbx_seq_one_letter_code
_entity_poly.pdbx_strand_id
1 'polypeptide(L)'
;MEFEYEQSGEWIRITKCLTEDTVVTIPETIDGKTVAELGKYALSGHKLKTLQLPSGIRTIGAYALYNCEYLETISFYSAINDIGAGVFTGCTGVRVMDVTIVPGEKSCLKEVLSELRQTLYVRYRGEQEARLIFPEFYEESIENTPARITGNQTHGCGHRYRYCFLNTEFQFRDYDSLFPHVKVQEEEELVAELVMGRLQYPLGLMPEHKAEYEEYLAAHMETAGRIAAGKEWPQDGQMERLRWLTRNYVNDIKIADLMAEEARRTGNTAATSYMMDVRHTRFSDEKPRRRKFEL
;
A
#
# COMPACT_ATOMS: atom_id res chain seq x y z
N MET A 1 17.61 13.07 -16.16
CA MET A 1 17.65 13.37 -14.72
C MET A 1 19.01 13.93 -14.39
N GLU A 2 19.06 15.00 -13.59
CA GLU A 2 20.27 15.74 -13.24
C GLU A 2 20.43 15.75 -11.71
N PHE A 3 21.64 15.49 -11.23
CA PHE A 3 21.96 15.36 -9.80
C PHE A 3 23.29 16.04 -9.48
N GLU A 4 23.38 16.71 -8.33
CA GLU A 4 24.65 17.03 -7.68
C GLU A 4 25.04 15.85 -6.79
N TYR A 5 26.32 15.49 -6.79
CA TYR A 5 26.82 14.34 -6.05
C TYR A 5 28.28 14.49 -5.62
N GLU A 6 28.62 13.76 -4.56
CA GLU A 6 29.97 13.59 -4.06
C GLU A 6 30.44 12.16 -4.29
N GLN A 7 31.71 12.01 -4.66
CA GLN A 7 32.34 10.71 -4.83
C GLN A 7 33.21 10.38 -3.61
N SER A 8 33.05 9.16 -3.08
CA SER A 8 33.92 8.62 -2.03
C SER A 8 34.31 7.18 -2.36
N GLY A 9 35.53 6.98 -2.85
CA GLY A 9 35.99 5.67 -3.33
C GLY A 9 35.13 5.17 -4.50
N GLU A 10 34.50 4.01 -4.31
CA GLU A 10 33.61 3.34 -5.28
C GLU A 10 32.14 3.74 -5.15
N TRP A 11 31.83 4.69 -4.26
CA TRP A 11 30.47 5.07 -3.93
C TRP A 11 30.18 6.52 -4.31
N ILE A 12 28.91 6.75 -4.65
CA ILE A 12 28.34 8.04 -4.93
C ILE A 12 27.29 8.37 -3.86
N ARG A 13 27.41 9.59 -3.31
CA ARG A 13 26.38 10.25 -2.50
C ARG A 13 25.71 11.30 -3.36
N ILE A 14 24.41 11.18 -3.59
CA ILE A 14 23.62 12.26 -4.19
C ILE A 14 23.38 13.31 -3.12
N THR A 15 23.89 14.52 -3.34
CA THR A 15 23.73 15.65 -2.41
C THR A 15 22.53 16.51 -2.78
N LYS A 16 22.11 16.51 -4.05
CA LYS A 16 20.93 17.25 -4.51
C LYS A 16 20.34 16.68 -5.79
N CYS A 17 19.01 16.62 -5.86
CA CYS A 17 18.28 16.36 -7.09
C CYS A 17 17.92 17.68 -7.78
N LEU A 18 18.27 17.82 -9.05
CA LEU A 18 18.09 19.06 -9.84
C LEU A 18 16.99 18.96 -10.90
N THR A 19 16.41 17.78 -11.09
CA THR A 19 15.32 17.63 -12.05
C THR A 19 14.02 18.26 -11.55
N GLU A 20 13.14 18.62 -12.47
CA GLU A 20 11.76 19.03 -12.18
C GLU A 20 10.76 17.88 -12.48
N ASP A 21 11.28 16.68 -12.78
CA ASP A 21 10.47 15.52 -13.11
C ASP A 21 9.58 15.10 -11.94
N THR A 22 8.34 14.72 -12.24
CA THR A 22 7.42 14.19 -11.21
C THR A 22 7.67 12.71 -10.90
N VAL A 23 8.46 12.02 -11.73
CA VAL A 23 8.89 10.64 -11.52
C VAL A 23 10.41 10.64 -11.50
N VAL A 24 10.99 10.39 -10.33
CA VAL A 24 12.43 10.39 -10.11
C VAL A 24 12.91 8.97 -9.86
N THR A 25 13.80 8.49 -10.71
CA THR A 25 14.52 7.22 -10.52
C THR A 25 15.97 7.54 -10.19
N ILE A 26 16.37 7.24 -8.97
CA ILE A 26 17.78 7.36 -8.58
C ILE A 26 18.56 6.24 -9.30
N PRO A 27 19.60 6.56 -10.09
CA PRO A 27 20.29 5.57 -10.90
C PRO A 27 21.12 4.62 -10.03
N GLU A 28 21.28 3.35 -10.47
CA GLU A 28 22.16 2.38 -9.78
C GLU A 28 23.62 2.86 -9.75
N THR A 29 24.06 3.55 -10.80
CA THR A 29 25.43 4.04 -10.93
C THR A 29 25.51 5.44 -11.53
N ILE A 30 26.50 6.22 -11.11
CA ILE A 30 26.94 7.48 -11.74
C ILE A 30 28.45 7.36 -11.97
N ASP A 31 28.90 7.66 -13.20
CA ASP A 31 30.32 7.54 -13.62
C ASP A 31 30.96 6.18 -13.30
N GLY A 32 30.18 5.10 -13.48
CA GLY A 32 30.62 3.73 -13.23
C GLY A 32 30.73 3.33 -11.76
N LYS A 33 30.33 4.21 -10.83
CA LYS A 33 30.34 4.00 -9.38
C LYS A 33 28.95 3.84 -8.83
N THR A 34 28.78 3.02 -7.79
CA THR A 34 27.47 2.71 -7.24
C THR A 34 26.91 3.86 -6.42
N VAL A 35 25.64 4.23 -6.67
CA VAL A 35 24.93 5.18 -5.81
C VAL A 35 24.51 4.46 -4.54
N ALA A 36 25.12 4.84 -3.41
CA ALA A 36 24.89 4.18 -2.12
C ALA A 36 24.26 5.09 -1.07
N GLU A 37 24.23 6.41 -1.31
CA GLU A 37 23.73 7.35 -0.32
C GLU A 37 22.87 8.46 -0.95
N LEU A 38 21.72 8.73 -0.33
CA LEU A 38 21.04 10.01 -0.46
C LEU A 38 21.49 10.91 0.69
N GLY A 39 22.12 12.02 0.38
CA GLY A 39 22.62 12.97 1.36
C GLY A 39 21.51 13.70 2.12
N LYS A 40 21.91 14.41 3.17
CA LYS A 40 21.03 15.30 3.94
C LYS A 40 20.33 16.30 3.00
N TYR A 41 19.00 16.40 3.10
CA TYR A 41 18.16 17.25 2.24
C TYR A 41 18.23 17.00 0.72
N ALA A 42 18.75 15.85 0.25
CA ALA A 42 19.02 15.63 -1.17
C ALA A 42 17.81 15.82 -2.11
N LEU A 43 16.59 15.55 -1.64
CA LEU A 43 15.34 15.77 -2.37
C LEU A 43 14.38 16.70 -1.61
N SER A 44 14.85 17.45 -0.60
CA SER A 44 13.99 18.29 0.24
C SER A 44 13.20 19.32 -0.60
N GLY A 45 11.87 19.34 -0.42
CA GLY A 45 10.94 20.26 -1.09
C GLY A 45 10.66 19.92 -2.55
N HIS A 46 11.20 18.81 -3.07
CA HIS A 46 11.00 18.41 -4.46
C HIS A 46 9.53 18.02 -4.71
N LYS A 47 8.98 18.42 -5.86
CA LYS A 47 7.56 18.20 -6.24
C LYS A 47 7.32 16.86 -6.94
N LEU A 48 8.09 15.84 -6.60
CA LEU A 48 7.93 14.52 -7.21
C LEU A 48 6.68 13.83 -6.68
N LYS A 49 6.07 12.99 -7.52
CA LYS A 49 4.98 12.06 -7.18
C LYS A 49 5.48 10.65 -6.95
N THR A 50 6.53 10.24 -7.66
CA THR A 50 7.07 8.88 -7.58
C THR A 50 8.58 8.91 -7.39
N LEU A 51 9.07 8.18 -6.41
CA LEU A 51 10.50 7.97 -6.15
C LEU A 51 10.86 6.49 -6.29
N GLN A 52 11.92 6.20 -7.05
CA GLN A 52 12.48 4.86 -7.15
C GLN A 52 13.94 4.88 -6.69
N LEU A 53 14.23 4.15 -5.62
CA LEU A 53 15.57 4.00 -5.06
C LEU A 53 16.24 2.74 -5.61
N PRO A 54 17.53 2.80 -5.99
CA PRO A 54 18.24 1.66 -6.52
C PRO A 54 18.59 0.66 -5.42
N SER A 55 18.92 -0.56 -5.83
CA SER A 55 19.30 -1.65 -4.94
C SER A 55 20.55 -1.37 -4.12
N GLY A 56 21.42 -0.49 -4.62
CA GLY A 56 22.68 -0.08 -3.99
C GLY A 56 22.55 0.89 -2.80
N ILE A 57 21.40 1.55 -2.59
CA ILE A 57 21.25 2.49 -1.47
C ILE A 57 21.44 1.77 -0.13
N ARG A 58 22.33 2.31 0.70
CA ARG A 58 22.59 1.86 2.07
C ARG A 58 22.33 2.94 3.11
N THR A 59 22.32 4.21 2.72
CA THR A 59 22.09 5.34 3.63
C THR A 59 21.14 6.37 3.03
N ILE A 60 20.17 6.81 3.83
CA ILE A 60 19.35 7.99 3.55
C ILE A 60 19.60 9.00 4.67
N GLY A 61 20.19 10.14 4.31
CA GLY A 61 20.53 11.20 5.24
C GLY A 61 19.31 11.87 5.86
N ALA A 62 19.51 12.52 7.00
CA ALA A 62 18.45 13.22 7.71
C ALA A 62 17.71 14.22 6.79
N TYR A 63 16.38 14.26 6.89
CA TYR A 63 15.54 15.15 6.10
C TYR A 63 15.70 15.03 4.58
N ALA A 64 16.19 13.90 4.05
CA ALA A 64 16.43 13.74 2.61
C ALA A 64 15.18 13.98 1.75
N LEU A 65 13.98 13.65 2.24
CA LEU A 65 12.69 13.85 1.56
C LEU A 65 11.81 14.91 2.26
N TYR A 66 12.41 15.78 3.07
CA TYR A 66 11.66 16.77 3.85
C TYR A 66 10.76 17.64 2.97
N ASN A 67 9.49 17.79 3.35
CA ASN A 67 8.46 18.53 2.61
C ASN A 67 8.27 18.10 1.14
N CYS A 68 8.52 16.83 0.79
CA CYS A 68 8.03 16.25 -0.46
C CYS A 68 6.52 15.94 -0.35
N GLU A 69 5.68 16.98 -0.24
CA GLU A 69 4.24 16.87 0.02
C GLU A 69 3.47 16.09 -1.06
N TYR A 70 3.96 16.13 -2.30
CA TYR A 70 3.35 15.48 -3.46
C TYR A 70 3.81 14.05 -3.68
N LEU A 71 4.79 13.55 -2.89
CA LEU A 71 5.29 12.20 -3.04
C LEU A 71 4.20 11.21 -2.66
N GLU A 72 3.68 10.47 -3.63
CA GLU A 72 2.58 9.51 -3.47
C GLU A 72 3.11 8.08 -3.39
N THR A 73 4.14 7.77 -4.18
CA THR A 73 4.70 6.41 -4.32
C THR A 73 6.21 6.40 -4.10
N ILE A 74 6.69 5.48 -3.28
CA ILE A 74 8.12 5.21 -3.12
C ILE A 74 8.41 3.72 -3.33
N SER A 75 9.49 3.41 -4.04
CA SER A 75 10.00 2.05 -4.15
C SER A 75 11.44 1.97 -3.67
N PHE A 76 11.74 0.96 -2.86
CA PHE A 76 13.03 0.79 -2.23
C PHE A 76 13.31 -0.68 -1.90
N TYR A 77 14.58 -0.97 -1.66
CA TYR A 77 15.04 -2.27 -1.16
C TYR A 77 15.18 -2.20 0.35
N SER A 78 14.86 -3.29 1.06
CA SER A 78 14.81 -3.28 2.52
C SER A 78 16.17 -3.11 3.20
N ALA A 79 17.28 -3.32 2.49
CA ALA A 79 18.64 -3.30 3.03
C ALA A 79 19.25 -1.90 3.17
N ILE A 80 18.46 -0.90 3.57
CA ILE A 80 18.98 0.43 3.92
C ILE A 80 19.40 0.40 5.39
N ASN A 81 20.69 0.54 5.63
CA ASN A 81 21.28 0.33 6.96
C ASN A 81 21.13 1.54 7.88
N ASP A 82 21.05 2.74 7.31
CA ASP A 82 20.98 3.99 8.05
C ASP A 82 19.93 4.92 7.44
N ILE A 83 18.90 5.21 8.21
CA ILE A 83 17.84 6.16 7.87
C ILE A 83 17.94 7.30 8.89
N GLY A 84 18.33 8.46 8.40
CA GLY A 84 18.46 9.66 9.21
C GLY A 84 17.12 10.13 9.74
N ALA A 85 17.15 10.96 10.78
CA ALA A 85 15.94 11.47 11.40
C ALA A 85 15.11 12.34 10.43
N GLY A 86 13.80 12.12 10.44
CA GLY A 86 12.82 13.00 9.80
C GLY A 86 12.91 12.99 8.28
N VAL A 87 13.34 11.87 7.69
CA VAL A 87 13.42 11.69 6.23
C VAL A 87 12.09 12.03 5.58
N PHE A 88 10.97 11.56 6.15
CA PHE A 88 9.63 11.75 5.61
C PHE A 88 8.84 12.88 6.29
N THR A 89 9.50 13.75 7.06
CA THR A 89 8.81 14.89 7.68
C THR A 89 8.21 15.80 6.61
N GLY A 90 6.89 16.01 6.63
CA GLY A 90 6.16 16.77 5.61
C GLY A 90 5.79 15.96 4.35
N CYS A 91 6.07 14.66 4.29
CA CYS A 91 5.63 13.78 3.20
C CYS A 91 4.19 13.29 3.40
N THR A 92 3.23 14.21 3.42
CA THR A 92 1.81 13.91 3.67
C THR A 92 1.11 13.16 2.54
N GLY A 93 1.68 13.18 1.33
CA GLY A 93 1.12 12.50 0.16
C GLY A 93 1.40 11.00 0.09
N VAL A 94 2.36 10.48 0.86
CA VAL A 94 2.85 9.10 0.68
C VAL A 94 1.74 8.13 1.03
N ARG A 95 1.36 7.32 0.05
CA ARG A 95 0.31 6.30 0.19
C ARG A 95 0.80 4.93 -0.20
N VAL A 96 1.77 4.82 -1.10
CA VAL A 96 2.15 3.55 -1.72
C VAL A 96 3.62 3.29 -1.53
N MET A 97 3.94 2.09 -1.06
CA MET A 97 5.31 1.62 -0.93
C MET A 97 5.48 0.29 -1.65
N ASP A 98 6.46 0.24 -2.55
CA ASP A 98 6.89 -1.01 -3.17
C ASP A 98 8.25 -1.42 -2.60
N VAL A 99 8.23 -2.46 -1.77
CA VAL A 99 9.35 -2.82 -0.90
C VAL A 99 9.90 -4.17 -1.34
N THR A 100 11.11 -4.16 -1.88
CA THR A 100 11.81 -5.40 -2.23
C THR A 100 12.67 -5.87 -1.06
N ILE A 101 12.37 -7.04 -0.54
CA ILE A 101 13.05 -7.60 0.63
C ILE A 101 14.33 -8.26 0.17
N VAL A 102 15.44 -7.85 0.79
CA VAL A 102 16.76 -8.43 0.55
C VAL A 102 16.99 -9.57 1.55
N PRO A 103 17.05 -10.83 1.10
CA PRO A 103 17.20 -11.97 2.00
C PRO A 103 18.51 -11.91 2.80
N GLY A 104 18.44 -12.22 4.10
CA GLY A 104 19.59 -12.25 5.00
C GLY A 104 20.05 -10.88 5.52
N GLU A 105 19.45 -9.78 5.04
CA GLU A 105 19.74 -8.42 5.50
C GLU A 105 18.67 -7.91 6.47
N LYS A 106 19.05 -6.97 7.35
CA LYS A 106 18.07 -6.28 8.20
C LYS A 106 17.18 -5.40 7.34
N SER A 107 15.87 -5.48 7.57
CA SER A 107 14.88 -4.65 6.88
C SER A 107 14.72 -3.29 7.55
N CYS A 108 14.76 -2.21 6.77
CA CYS A 108 14.47 -0.85 7.22
C CYS A 108 12.96 -0.51 7.23
N LEU A 109 12.10 -1.48 6.91
CA LEU A 109 10.66 -1.25 6.75
C LEU A 109 10.03 -0.68 8.03
N LYS A 110 10.47 -1.14 9.20
CA LYS A 110 9.97 -0.66 10.49
C LYS A 110 10.26 0.83 10.67
N GLU A 111 11.48 1.24 10.39
CA GLU A 111 11.96 2.62 10.50
C GLU A 111 11.17 3.53 9.56
N VAL A 112 11.01 3.14 8.30
CA VAL A 112 10.22 3.89 7.30
C VAL A 112 8.76 4.04 7.75
N LEU A 113 8.12 2.96 8.19
CA LEU A 113 6.73 2.98 8.63
C LEU A 113 6.52 3.81 9.91
N SER A 114 7.55 3.95 10.75
CA SER A 114 7.45 4.70 12.00
C SER A 114 7.39 6.22 11.80
N GLU A 115 7.90 6.74 10.68
CA GLU A 115 7.83 8.17 10.35
C GLU A 115 6.51 8.59 9.70
N LEU A 116 5.69 7.62 9.25
CA LEU A 116 4.51 7.86 8.43
C LEU A 116 3.25 7.36 9.10
N ARG A 117 2.33 8.28 9.41
CA ARG A 117 1.15 8.03 10.25
C ARG A 117 -0.13 7.78 9.46
N GLN A 118 -0.20 8.27 8.22
CA GLN A 118 -1.32 8.07 7.31
C GLN A 118 -1.52 6.61 6.91
N THR A 119 -2.63 6.30 6.22
CA THR A 119 -2.83 4.97 5.64
C THR A 119 -1.79 4.66 4.56
N LEU A 120 -1.10 3.53 4.69
CA LEU A 120 -0.07 3.08 3.76
C LEU A 120 -0.41 1.73 3.14
N TYR A 121 -0.26 1.68 1.83
CA TYR A 121 -0.42 0.52 0.98
C TYR A 121 0.96 -0.04 0.64
N VAL A 122 1.31 -1.18 1.23
CA VAL A 122 2.64 -1.76 1.08
C VAL A 122 2.57 -3.02 0.22
N ARG A 123 3.25 -2.99 -0.93
CA ARG A 123 3.58 -4.17 -1.72
C ARG A 123 4.90 -4.73 -1.19
N TYR A 124 4.81 -5.82 -0.45
CA TYR A 124 5.95 -6.52 0.15
C TYR A 124 6.41 -7.62 -0.81
N ARG A 125 7.60 -7.49 -1.41
CA ARG A 125 8.16 -8.45 -2.36
C ARG A 125 9.30 -9.25 -1.72
N GLY A 126 8.97 -10.42 -1.19
CA GLY A 126 9.95 -11.42 -0.72
C GLY A 126 10.08 -12.57 -1.72
N GLU A 127 10.18 -13.81 -1.22
CA GLU A 127 10.07 -15.03 -2.06
C GLU A 127 8.73 -15.12 -2.80
N GLN A 128 7.69 -14.54 -2.19
CA GLN A 128 6.40 -14.29 -2.78
C GLN A 128 5.97 -12.85 -2.45
N GLU A 129 4.84 -12.43 -2.98
CA GLU A 129 4.27 -11.11 -2.68
C GLU A 129 3.27 -11.20 -1.52
N ALA A 130 3.26 -10.16 -0.68
CA ALA A 130 2.14 -9.81 0.18
C ALA A 130 1.67 -8.38 -0.13
N ARG A 131 0.36 -8.16 -0.04
CA ARG A 131 -0.24 -6.82 -0.04
C ARG A 131 -0.76 -6.51 1.34
N LEU A 132 -0.19 -5.48 1.95
CA LEU A 132 -0.45 -5.05 3.32
C LEU A 132 -1.04 -3.64 3.31
N ILE A 133 -1.88 -3.35 4.29
CA ILE A 133 -2.44 -2.03 4.54
C ILE A 133 -2.14 -1.70 5.99
N PHE A 134 -1.47 -0.57 6.22
CA PHE A 134 -1.23 -0.02 7.54
C PHE A 134 -2.18 1.15 7.71
N PRO A 135 -3.28 1.01 8.49
CA PRO A 135 -4.26 2.08 8.67
C PRO A 135 -3.64 3.34 9.25
N GLU A 136 -4.34 4.45 9.14
CA GLU A 136 -3.93 5.71 9.76
C GLU A 136 -4.00 5.63 11.29
N PHE A 137 -3.20 6.44 11.96
CA PHE A 137 -3.37 6.74 13.38
C PHE A 137 -2.85 8.15 13.69
N TYR A 138 -3.37 8.77 14.75
CA TYR A 138 -2.83 10.04 15.25
C TYR A 138 -2.81 10.05 16.77
N GLU A 139 -2.01 10.95 17.32
CA GLU A 139 -1.84 11.15 18.76
C GLU A 139 -2.31 12.56 19.11
N GLU A 140 -3.19 12.66 20.10
CA GLU A 140 -3.66 13.91 20.66
C GLU A 140 -3.16 14.02 22.11
N SER A 141 -2.57 15.17 22.46
CA SER A 141 -2.22 15.47 23.84
C SER A 141 -3.43 16.04 24.56
N ILE A 142 -3.94 15.29 25.52
CA ILE A 142 -5.11 15.64 26.33
C ILE A 142 -4.63 16.10 27.70
N GLU A 143 -4.98 17.33 28.05
CA GLU A 143 -4.72 17.87 29.38
C GLU A 143 -5.90 17.58 30.31
N ASN A 144 -5.65 16.82 31.37
CA ASN A 144 -6.55 16.74 32.51
C ASN A 144 -6.27 17.92 33.43
N THR A 145 -6.91 19.07 33.15
CA THR A 145 -6.71 20.33 33.88
C THR A 145 -6.91 20.19 35.40
N PRO A 146 -7.93 19.46 35.91
CA PRO A 146 -8.09 19.22 37.34
C PRO A 146 -6.89 18.49 37.97
N ALA A 147 -6.32 17.50 37.28
CA ALA A 147 -5.18 16.73 37.77
C ALA A 147 -3.82 17.38 37.45
N ARG A 148 -3.77 18.40 36.59
CA ARG A 148 -2.54 18.97 35.99
C ARG A 148 -1.65 17.91 35.35
N ILE A 149 -2.28 16.91 34.73
CA ILE A 149 -1.59 15.83 34.02
C ILE A 149 -1.91 15.95 32.54
N THR A 150 -0.88 15.85 31.70
CA THR A 150 -1.03 15.71 30.26
C THR A 150 -0.84 14.24 29.90
N GLY A 151 -1.79 13.66 29.19
CA GLY A 151 -1.72 12.29 28.65
C GLY A 151 -1.79 12.33 27.12
N ASN A 152 -1.19 11.36 26.46
CA ASN A 152 -1.38 11.17 25.02
C ASN A 152 -2.45 10.12 24.80
N GLN A 153 -3.45 10.46 23.98
CA GLN A 153 -4.43 9.52 23.47
C GLN A 153 -4.10 9.19 22.01
N THR A 154 -4.06 7.90 21.70
CA THR A 154 -3.88 7.43 20.32
C THR A 154 -5.23 7.07 19.72
N HIS A 155 -5.48 7.58 18.51
CA HIS A 155 -6.67 7.32 17.73
C HIS A 155 -6.31 6.49 16.50
N GLY A 156 -7.23 5.61 16.07
CA GLY A 156 -7.01 4.67 14.99
C GLY A 156 -6.20 3.44 15.41
N CYS A 157 -6.30 2.37 14.62
CA CYS A 157 -5.62 1.11 14.92
C CYS A 157 -4.24 0.99 14.26
N GLY A 158 -3.85 1.95 13.42
CA GLY A 158 -2.64 1.96 12.61
C GLY A 158 -1.33 1.80 13.37
N HIS A 159 -1.26 2.28 14.62
CA HIS A 159 -0.09 2.13 15.48
C HIS A 159 0.23 0.65 15.77
N ARG A 160 -0.80 -0.19 15.95
CA ARG A 160 -0.63 -1.62 16.25
C ARG A 160 0.05 -2.34 15.10
N TYR A 161 -0.39 -2.06 13.88
CA TYR A 161 0.17 -2.62 12.66
C TYR A 161 1.66 -2.26 12.47
N ARG A 162 2.05 -1.06 12.88
CA ARG A 162 3.46 -0.59 12.85
C ARG A 162 4.34 -1.23 13.93
N TYR A 163 3.75 -1.95 14.88
CA TYR A 163 4.46 -2.69 15.91
C TYR A 163 4.61 -4.19 15.62
N CYS A 164 4.11 -4.68 14.48
CA CYS A 164 4.20 -6.08 14.06
C CYS A 164 5.62 -6.46 13.56
N PHE A 165 6.63 -6.16 14.38
CA PHE A 165 8.03 -6.41 14.08
C PHE A 165 8.73 -7.02 15.29
N LEU A 166 9.44 -8.13 15.08
CA LEU A 166 10.41 -8.65 16.04
C LEU A 166 11.79 -8.15 15.61
N ASN A 167 12.40 -7.26 16.40
CA ASN A 167 13.54 -6.45 15.97
C ASN A 167 13.19 -5.62 14.72
N THR A 168 13.67 -6.04 13.55
CA THR A 168 13.43 -5.45 12.22
C THR A 168 12.64 -6.39 11.30
N GLU A 169 12.35 -7.62 11.72
CA GLU A 169 11.65 -8.62 10.91
C GLU A 169 10.14 -8.47 11.06
N PHE A 170 9.46 -8.32 9.93
CA PHE A 170 8.01 -8.21 9.89
C PHE A 170 7.32 -9.52 10.26
N GLN A 171 6.34 -9.45 11.18
CA GLN A 171 5.62 -10.60 11.72
C GLN A 171 4.22 -10.67 11.12
N PHE A 172 4.04 -11.47 10.07
CA PHE A 172 2.74 -11.68 9.41
C PHE A 172 1.66 -12.19 10.35
N ARG A 173 2.03 -13.11 11.26
CA ARG A 173 1.09 -13.67 12.24
C ARG A 173 0.53 -12.59 13.16
N ASP A 174 1.39 -11.71 13.66
CA ASP A 174 0.97 -10.62 14.55
C ASP A 174 0.11 -9.62 13.79
N TYR A 175 0.50 -9.28 12.55
CA TYR A 175 -0.30 -8.44 11.65
C TYR A 175 -1.71 -9.00 11.44
N ASP A 176 -1.84 -10.28 11.06
CA ASP A 176 -3.14 -10.87 10.76
C ASP A 176 -4.00 -11.05 12.03
N SER A 177 -3.38 -11.24 13.21
CA SER A 177 -4.09 -11.32 14.49
C SER A 177 -4.79 -10.00 14.91
N LEU A 178 -4.45 -8.87 14.27
CA LEU A 178 -5.08 -7.58 14.53
C LEU A 178 -6.41 -7.40 13.79
N PHE A 179 -6.84 -8.37 12.98
CA PHE A 179 -8.07 -8.26 12.20
C PHE A 179 -9.33 -7.90 13.01
N PRO A 180 -9.55 -8.42 14.24
CA PRO A 180 -10.69 -7.99 15.07
C PRO A 180 -10.67 -6.48 15.40
N HIS A 181 -9.50 -5.85 15.45
CA HIS A 181 -9.38 -4.42 15.73
C HIS A 181 -9.70 -3.54 14.53
N VAL A 182 -9.20 -3.89 13.34
CA VAL A 182 -9.42 -3.09 12.12
C VAL A 182 -10.89 -3.14 11.69
N LYS A 183 -11.55 -4.30 11.86
CA LYS A 183 -12.99 -4.46 11.59
C LYS A 183 -13.88 -3.49 12.35
N VAL A 184 -13.45 -3.06 13.54
CA VAL A 184 -14.26 -2.21 14.43
C VAL A 184 -13.90 -0.73 14.29
N GLN A 185 -12.64 -0.43 13.98
CA GLN A 185 -12.10 0.93 14.03
C GLN A 185 -11.96 1.60 12.66
N GLU A 186 -12.00 0.83 11.57
CA GLU A 186 -11.85 1.36 10.21
C GLU A 186 -13.13 1.15 9.39
N GLU A 187 -13.25 1.94 8.32
CA GLU A 187 -14.35 1.84 7.37
C GLU A 187 -14.38 0.50 6.64
N GLU A 188 -15.58 0.00 6.35
CA GLU A 188 -15.80 -1.31 5.70
C GLU A 188 -15.00 -1.45 4.40
N GLU A 189 -14.88 -0.35 3.65
CA GLU A 189 -14.10 -0.29 2.42
C GLU A 189 -12.65 -0.71 2.69
N LEU A 190 -11.94 0.01 3.57
CA LEU A 190 -10.53 -0.27 3.93
C LEU A 190 -10.34 -1.71 4.44
N VAL A 191 -11.27 -2.21 5.23
CA VAL A 191 -11.22 -3.59 5.74
C VAL A 191 -11.37 -4.60 4.60
N ALA A 192 -12.30 -4.38 3.67
CA ALA A 192 -12.45 -5.21 2.47
C ALA A 192 -11.21 -5.12 1.56
N GLU A 193 -10.58 -3.96 1.47
CA GLU A 193 -9.32 -3.75 0.75
C GLU A 193 -8.19 -4.64 1.29
N LEU A 194 -8.03 -4.64 2.62
CA LEU A 194 -7.03 -5.40 3.36
C LEU A 194 -7.27 -6.90 3.18
N VAL A 195 -8.51 -7.35 3.38
CA VAL A 195 -8.93 -8.75 3.26
C VAL A 195 -8.64 -9.28 1.86
N MET A 196 -9.05 -8.57 0.81
CA MET A 196 -8.75 -8.96 -0.57
C MET A 196 -7.24 -9.00 -0.83
N GLY A 197 -6.48 -8.04 -0.31
CA GLY A 197 -5.02 -8.01 -0.44
C GLY A 197 -4.35 -9.23 0.18
N ARG A 198 -4.72 -9.59 1.42
CA ARG A 198 -4.17 -10.74 2.14
C ARG A 198 -4.57 -12.07 1.50
N LEU A 199 -5.81 -12.21 1.04
CA LEU A 199 -6.28 -13.45 0.40
C LEU A 199 -5.68 -13.65 -1.00
N GLN A 200 -5.50 -12.58 -1.78
CA GLN A 200 -4.91 -12.66 -3.12
C GLN A 200 -3.40 -12.89 -3.06
N TYR A 201 -2.72 -12.33 -2.05
CA TYR A 201 -1.26 -12.39 -1.87
C TYR A 201 -0.93 -12.93 -0.47
N PRO A 202 -1.06 -14.26 -0.25
CA PRO A 202 -1.13 -14.87 1.06
C PRO A 202 0.23 -15.22 1.67
N LEU A 203 1.30 -14.50 1.32
CA LEU A 203 2.60 -14.71 1.97
C LEU A 203 2.43 -14.56 3.49
N GLY A 204 2.87 -15.59 4.23
CA GLY A 204 2.78 -15.66 5.70
C GLY A 204 1.36 -15.79 6.27
N LEU A 205 0.32 -15.95 5.44
CA LEU A 205 -1.06 -16.03 5.91
C LEU A 205 -1.37 -17.42 6.48
N MET A 206 -1.65 -17.47 7.78
CA MET A 206 -2.01 -18.72 8.47
C MET A 206 -3.43 -19.18 8.11
N PRO A 207 -3.72 -20.49 8.11
CA PRO A 207 -5.05 -21.02 7.78
C PRO A 207 -6.18 -20.46 8.65
N GLU A 208 -5.92 -20.25 9.94
CA GLU A 208 -6.92 -19.67 10.86
C GLU A 208 -7.36 -18.27 10.42
N HIS A 209 -6.42 -17.35 10.21
CA HIS A 209 -6.71 -15.99 9.75
C HIS A 209 -7.26 -15.96 8.32
N LYS A 210 -6.82 -16.88 7.47
CA LYS A 210 -7.37 -17.03 6.12
C LYS A 210 -8.88 -17.30 6.19
N ALA A 211 -9.32 -18.21 7.06
CA ALA A 211 -10.73 -18.52 7.22
C ALA A 211 -11.54 -17.30 7.70
N GLU A 212 -11.00 -16.52 8.64
CA GLU A 212 -11.64 -15.28 9.11
C GLU A 212 -11.78 -14.23 7.99
N TYR A 213 -10.74 -14.09 7.17
CA TYR A 213 -10.77 -13.20 6.00
C TYR A 213 -11.76 -13.68 4.93
N GLU A 214 -11.84 -14.98 4.67
CA GLU A 214 -12.81 -15.55 3.71
C GLU A 214 -14.26 -15.38 4.21
N GLU A 215 -14.51 -15.57 5.51
CA GLU A 215 -15.81 -15.33 6.13
C GLU A 215 -16.23 -13.86 6.00
N TYR A 216 -15.32 -12.93 6.30
CA TYR A 216 -15.57 -11.50 6.13
C TYR A 216 -15.83 -11.15 4.66
N LEU A 217 -14.99 -11.63 3.74
CA LEU A 217 -15.16 -11.36 2.32
C LEU A 217 -16.54 -11.82 1.84
N ALA A 218 -16.97 -13.03 2.24
CA ALA A 218 -18.29 -13.57 1.91
C ALA A 218 -19.44 -12.69 2.43
N ALA A 219 -19.33 -12.18 3.65
CA ALA A 219 -20.33 -11.30 4.25
C ALA A 219 -20.38 -9.89 3.61
N HIS A 220 -19.28 -9.43 3.02
CA HIS A 220 -19.11 -8.07 2.48
C HIS A 220 -18.82 -8.07 0.96
N MET A 221 -19.35 -9.05 0.22
CA MET A 221 -19.09 -9.22 -1.22
C MET A 221 -19.56 -8.05 -2.08
N GLU A 222 -20.62 -7.34 -1.69
CA GLU A 222 -21.07 -6.15 -2.44
C GLU A 222 -20.00 -5.06 -2.43
N THR A 223 -19.48 -4.73 -1.25
CA THR A 223 -18.43 -3.71 -1.05
C THR A 223 -17.13 -4.13 -1.73
N ALA A 224 -16.68 -5.38 -1.51
CA ALA A 224 -15.51 -5.92 -2.18
C ALA A 224 -15.66 -5.92 -3.71
N GLY A 225 -16.85 -6.26 -4.21
CA GLY A 225 -17.19 -6.22 -5.63
C GLY A 225 -17.13 -4.81 -6.22
N ARG A 226 -17.71 -3.81 -5.53
CA ARG A 226 -17.66 -2.41 -5.96
C ARG A 226 -16.23 -1.91 -6.06
N ILE A 227 -15.45 -2.16 -5.01
CA ILE A 227 -14.04 -1.82 -4.95
C ILE A 227 -13.27 -2.44 -6.11
N ALA A 228 -13.41 -3.75 -6.34
CA ALA A 228 -12.69 -4.45 -7.39
C ALA A 228 -13.08 -3.97 -8.80
N ALA A 229 -14.32 -3.54 -8.99
CA ALA A 229 -14.85 -3.10 -10.29
C ALA A 229 -14.72 -1.59 -10.56
N GLY A 230 -14.39 -0.78 -9.55
CA GLY A 230 -14.30 0.69 -9.62
C GLY A 230 -13.22 1.22 -10.57
N LYS A 231 -12.90 2.52 -10.54
CA LYS A 231 -11.95 3.13 -11.51
C LYS A 231 -10.52 3.27 -10.98
N GLU A 232 -10.34 3.45 -9.68
CA GLU A 232 -9.07 3.89 -9.12
C GLU A 232 -8.71 3.05 -7.90
N TRP A 233 -7.49 2.51 -7.93
CA TRP A 233 -6.83 1.93 -6.77
C TRP A 233 -5.40 2.47 -6.73
N PRO A 234 -4.85 2.80 -5.55
CA PRO A 234 -3.49 3.31 -5.41
C PRO A 234 -2.39 2.27 -5.72
N GLN A 235 -2.67 1.19 -6.45
CA GLN A 235 -1.68 0.16 -6.81
C GLN A 235 -2.01 -0.42 -8.18
N ASP A 236 -0.97 -0.81 -8.90
CA ASP A 236 -1.10 -1.62 -10.11
C ASP A 236 -1.89 -2.92 -9.84
N GLY A 237 -2.68 -3.35 -10.82
CA GLY A 237 -3.35 -4.67 -10.80
C GLY A 237 -4.83 -4.65 -10.43
N GLN A 238 -5.56 -3.54 -10.59
CA GLN A 238 -7.02 -3.52 -10.40
C GLN A 238 -7.73 -4.62 -11.20
N MET A 239 -7.42 -4.74 -12.50
CA MET A 239 -8.00 -5.81 -13.34
C MET A 239 -7.59 -7.21 -12.87
N GLU A 240 -6.42 -7.36 -12.26
CA GLU A 240 -5.97 -8.63 -11.69
C GLU A 240 -6.81 -9.01 -10.48
N ARG A 241 -7.02 -8.07 -9.56
CA ARG A 241 -7.91 -8.23 -8.39
C ARG A 241 -9.35 -8.52 -8.84
N LEU A 242 -9.88 -7.77 -9.79
CA LEU A 242 -11.21 -8.01 -10.35
C LEU A 242 -11.34 -9.44 -10.89
N ARG A 243 -10.38 -9.86 -11.72
CA ARG A 243 -10.37 -11.22 -12.25
C ARG A 243 -10.24 -12.26 -11.16
N TRP A 244 -9.39 -12.03 -10.16
CA TRP A 244 -9.21 -12.93 -9.03
C TRP A 244 -10.49 -13.06 -8.19
N LEU A 245 -11.09 -11.94 -7.77
CA LEU A 245 -12.31 -11.92 -6.97
C LEU A 245 -13.44 -12.62 -7.72
N THR A 246 -13.63 -12.25 -8.99
CA THR A 246 -14.65 -12.85 -9.85
C THR A 246 -14.42 -14.34 -10.04
N ARG A 247 -13.18 -14.79 -10.25
CA ARG A 247 -12.89 -16.21 -10.47
C ARG A 247 -13.10 -17.08 -9.23
N ASN A 248 -12.78 -16.57 -8.05
CA ASN A 248 -12.71 -17.38 -6.84
C ASN A 248 -13.96 -17.24 -5.94
N TYR A 249 -14.63 -16.08 -5.95
CA TYR A 249 -15.66 -15.77 -4.95
C TYR A 249 -17.02 -15.34 -5.55
N VAL A 250 -17.06 -14.85 -6.79
CA VAL A 250 -18.33 -14.41 -7.40
C VAL A 250 -19.08 -15.58 -8.02
N ASN A 251 -20.09 -16.07 -7.29
CA ASN A 251 -20.98 -17.15 -7.69
C ASN A 251 -22.47 -16.74 -7.75
N ASP A 252 -22.79 -15.47 -7.53
CA ASP A 252 -24.15 -14.92 -7.59
C ASP A 252 -24.24 -13.88 -8.72
N ILE A 253 -25.23 -14.04 -9.62
CA ILE A 253 -25.49 -13.11 -10.72
C ILE A 253 -25.75 -11.68 -10.23
N LYS A 254 -26.34 -11.49 -9.05
CA LYS A 254 -26.61 -10.16 -8.49
C LYS A 254 -25.32 -9.40 -8.19
N ILE A 255 -24.30 -10.10 -7.66
CA ILE A 255 -22.98 -9.52 -7.42
C ILE A 255 -22.29 -9.20 -8.74
N ALA A 256 -22.39 -10.09 -9.73
CA ALA A 256 -21.84 -9.84 -11.06
C ALA A 256 -22.50 -8.62 -11.75
N ASP A 257 -23.82 -8.47 -11.64
CA ASP A 257 -24.58 -7.32 -12.16
C ASP A 257 -24.18 -6.03 -11.44
N LEU A 258 -24.07 -6.06 -10.11
CA LEU A 258 -23.61 -4.93 -9.29
C LEU A 258 -22.21 -4.47 -9.71
N MET A 259 -21.28 -5.40 -9.90
CA MET A 259 -19.92 -5.10 -10.34
C MET A 259 -19.90 -4.52 -11.77
N ALA A 260 -20.74 -5.02 -12.67
CA ALA A 260 -20.87 -4.49 -14.03
C ALA A 260 -21.46 -3.07 -14.07
N GLU A 261 -22.42 -2.77 -13.18
CA GLU A 261 -22.96 -1.42 -13.01
C GLU A 261 -21.90 -0.49 -12.42
N GLU A 262 -21.20 -0.92 -11.38
CA GLU A 262 -20.16 -0.12 -10.74
C GLU A 262 -19.05 0.26 -11.73
N ALA A 263 -18.53 -0.72 -12.47
CA ALA A 263 -17.52 -0.46 -13.51
C ALA A 263 -17.99 0.55 -14.57
N ARG A 264 -19.28 0.52 -14.93
CA ARG A 264 -19.87 1.48 -15.87
C ARG A 264 -19.98 2.86 -15.24
N ARG A 265 -20.48 2.94 -14.02
CA ARG A 265 -20.67 4.17 -13.24
C ARG A 265 -19.36 4.93 -13.07
N THR A 266 -18.26 4.21 -12.81
CA THR A 266 -16.95 4.81 -12.62
C THR A 266 -16.17 4.98 -13.93
N GLY A 267 -16.73 4.58 -15.08
CA GLY A 267 -16.09 4.71 -16.38
C GLY A 267 -14.92 3.74 -16.61
N ASN A 268 -14.81 2.66 -15.85
CA ASN A 268 -13.83 1.61 -16.07
C ASN A 268 -14.30 0.67 -17.21
N THR A 269 -13.94 1.03 -18.44
CA THR A 269 -14.37 0.30 -19.65
C THR A 269 -13.84 -1.14 -19.70
N ALA A 270 -12.62 -1.38 -19.21
CA ALA A 270 -12.02 -2.70 -19.16
C ALA A 270 -12.76 -3.63 -18.17
N ALA A 271 -13.06 -3.13 -16.96
CA ALA A 271 -13.85 -3.85 -15.98
C ALA A 271 -15.29 -4.09 -16.48
N THR A 272 -15.89 -3.09 -17.13
CA THR A 272 -17.24 -3.20 -17.70
C THR A 272 -17.30 -4.33 -18.73
N SER A 273 -16.38 -4.33 -19.70
CA SER A 273 -16.33 -5.35 -20.74
C SER A 273 -16.10 -6.75 -20.14
N TYR A 274 -15.20 -6.85 -19.14
CA TYR A 274 -14.92 -8.10 -18.48
C TYR A 274 -16.13 -8.64 -17.71
N MET A 275 -16.83 -7.80 -16.94
CA MET A 275 -17.98 -8.25 -16.15
C MET A 275 -19.19 -8.61 -17.03
N MET A 276 -19.35 -7.97 -18.19
CA MET A 276 -20.36 -8.37 -19.18
C MET A 276 -20.09 -9.78 -19.75
N ASP A 277 -18.82 -10.11 -20.02
CA ASP A 277 -18.41 -11.44 -20.46
C ASP A 277 -18.61 -12.50 -19.37
N VAL A 278 -18.20 -12.20 -18.14
CA VAL A 278 -18.44 -13.06 -16.96
C VAL A 278 -19.93 -13.36 -16.81
N ARG A 279 -20.76 -12.32 -16.91
CA ARG A 279 -22.22 -12.44 -16.84
C ARG A 279 -22.77 -13.36 -17.93
N HIS A 280 -22.30 -13.20 -19.16
CA HIS A 280 -22.74 -14.01 -20.30
C HIS A 280 -22.29 -15.47 -20.18
N THR A 281 -21.05 -15.71 -19.78
CA THR A 281 -20.42 -17.04 -19.79
C THR A 281 -20.79 -17.89 -18.58
N ARG A 282 -21.01 -17.28 -17.41
CA ARG A 282 -21.27 -18.02 -16.16
C ARG A 282 -22.75 -18.06 -15.76
N PHE A 283 -23.55 -17.10 -16.20
CA PHE A 283 -24.93 -16.92 -15.76
C PHE A 283 -25.93 -16.85 -16.94
N SER A 284 -25.62 -17.52 -18.05
CA SER A 284 -26.44 -17.50 -19.29
C SER A 284 -27.89 -17.94 -19.07
N ASP A 285 -28.10 -18.87 -18.12
CA ASP A 285 -29.36 -19.57 -17.90
C ASP A 285 -30.26 -18.89 -16.85
N GLU A 286 -29.71 -17.93 -16.09
CA GLU A 286 -30.41 -17.20 -15.02
C GLU A 286 -31.04 -15.88 -15.49
N LYS A 287 -31.07 -15.62 -16.81
CA LYS A 287 -31.74 -14.44 -17.36
C LYS A 287 -33.23 -14.44 -16.98
N PRO A 288 -33.78 -13.34 -16.42
CA PRO A 288 -35.21 -13.27 -16.10
C PRO A 288 -36.02 -13.49 -17.38
N ARG A 289 -36.96 -14.45 -17.33
CA ARG A 289 -37.92 -14.71 -18.43
C ARG A 289 -38.54 -13.38 -18.85
N ARG A 290 -38.30 -12.96 -20.10
CA ARG A 290 -38.98 -11.81 -20.71
C ARG A 290 -40.48 -11.93 -20.43
N ARG A 291 -41.07 -10.94 -19.74
CA ARG A 291 -42.53 -10.83 -19.63
C ARG A 291 -43.08 -10.77 -21.05
N LYS A 292 -43.82 -11.80 -21.45
CA LYS A 292 -44.66 -11.72 -22.65
C LYS A 292 -45.71 -10.67 -22.34
N PHE A 293 -45.65 -9.54 -23.03
CA PHE A 293 -46.81 -8.66 -23.13
C PHE A 293 -47.78 -9.38 -24.06
N GLU A 294 -48.88 -9.88 -23.50
CA GLU A 294 -50.04 -10.26 -24.31
C GLU A 294 -50.66 -8.96 -24.83
N LEU A 295 -50.72 -8.84 -26.16
CA LEU A 295 -51.36 -7.76 -26.91
C LEU A 295 -52.87 -7.95 -26.91
#